data_AF-A0A353Q660-F1
#
_entry.id   AF-A0A353Q660-F1
#
_cell.length_a   1.000
_cell.length_b   1.000
_cell.length_c   1.000
_cell.angle_alpha   90.00
_cell.angle_beta   90.00
_cell.angle_gamma   90.00
#
_symmetry.space_group_name_H-M   'P 1'
#
loop_
_entity.id
_entity.type
_entity.pdbx_description
1 polymer ?
#
loop_
_entity_poly.entity_id
_entity_poly.type
_entity_poly.pdbx_seq_one_letter_code
_entity_poly.pdbx_strand_id
1 'polypeptide(L)'
;MIKLLIDFLQFLYTVAPLLLSVAAFTFLSILLSKSIKKHATVYYTVFAIPFFLVAIPFVGRLFGAELFNLVRVLILGQILRDYIHMGTFGFPLLVIIMYMGALDPKVRWVKRLLNIRKELSIISGFPVLTHSLIRVTNNFPSGLKFFIDKDGYLS
;
A
#
# COMPACT_ATOMS: atom_id res chain seq x y z
N MET A 1 -7.12 33.45 14.43
CA MET A 1 -5.69 33.07 14.45
C MET A 1 -5.45 31.77 15.24
N ILE A 2 -5.96 31.64 16.48
CA ILE A 2 -5.83 30.41 17.28
C ILE A 2 -6.47 29.19 16.58
N LYS A 3 -7.69 29.33 16.03
CA LYS A 3 -8.35 28.26 15.26
C LYS A 3 -7.51 27.79 14.06
N LEU A 4 -6.96 28.73 13.28
CA LEU A 4 -6.12 28.42 12.12
C LEU A 4 -4.84 27.69 12.53
N LEU A 5 -4.23 28.06 13.67
CA LEU A 5 -3.10 27.34 14.23
C LEU A 5 -3.47 25.90 14.63
N ILE A 6 -4.61 25.71 15.30
CA ILE A 6 -5.10 24.37 15.69
C ILE A 6 -5.37 23.52 14.45
N ASP A 7 -6.08 24.07 13.45
CA ASP A 7 -6.39 23.40 12.19
C ASP A 7 -5.10 22.99 11.46
N PHE A 8 -4.08 23.86 11.45
CA PHE A 8 -2.77 23.57 10.86
C PHE A 8 -2.02 22.47 11.61
N LEU A 9 -2.00 22.50 12.94
CA LEU A 9 -1.38 21.45 13.75
C LEU A 9 -2.09 20.10 13.55
N GLN A 10 -3.41 20.11 13.46
CA GLN A 10 -4.21 18.92 13.20
C GLN A 10 -3.96 18.37 11.79
N PHE A 11 -3.80 19.25 10.80
CA PHE A 11 -3.38 18.86 9.46
C PHE A 11 -2.00 18.19 9.48
N LEU A 12 -1.00 18.80 10.12
CA LEU A 12 0.34 18.22 10.25
C LEU A 12 0.31 16.85 10.94
N TYR A 13 -0.44 16.72 12.04
CA TYR A 13 -0.61 15.46 12.74
C TYR A 13 -1.23 14.38 11.84
N THR A 14 -2.20 14.75 11.01
CA THR A 14 -2.88 13.83 10.08
C THR A 14 -1.95 13.37 8.94
N VAL A 15 -1.06 14.24 8.47
CA VAL A 15 -0.14 13.94 7.34
C VAL A 15 1.19 13.31 7.81
N ALA A 16 1.55 13.48 9.09
CA ALA A 16 2.80 12.97 9.65
C ALA A 16 3.05 11.47 9.41
N PRO A 17 2.07 10.55 9.58
CA PRO A 17 2.29 9.12 9.33
C PRO A 17 2.74 8.82 7.90
N LEU A 18 2.16 9.53 6.92
CA LEU A 18 2.53 9.40 5.51
C LEU A 18 3.96 9.90 5.28
N LEU A 19 4.31 11.09 5.79
CA LEU A 19 5.65 11.66 5.63
C LEU A 19 6.72 10.80 6.27
N LEU A 20 6.45 10.28 7.48
CA LEU A 20 7.34 9.35 8.16
C LEU A 20 7.53 8.07 7.36
N SER A 21 6.46 7.52 6.78
CA SER A 21 6.54 6.34 5.92
C SER A 21 7.36 6.62 4.66
N VAL A 22 7.14 7.75 3.98
CA VAL A 22 7.92 8.16 2.81
C VAL A 22 9.40 8.30 3.17
N ALA A 23 9.72 8.97 4.27
CA ALA A 23 11.10 9.13 4.74
C ALA A 23 11.75 7.78 5.06
N ALA A 24 11.05 6.91 5.81
CA ALA A 24 11.53 5.58 6.17
C ALA A 24 11.78 4.70 4.94
N PHE A 25 10.81 4.61 4.02
CA PHE A 25 10.97 3.82 2.80
C PHE A 25 12.03 4.39 1.85
N THR A 26 12.18 5.72 1.79
CA THR A 26 13.26 6.34 1.01
C THR A 26 14.62 5.95 1.58
N PHE A 27 14.79 6.08 2.90
CA PHE A 27 16.02 5.69 3.59
C PHE A 27 16.35 4.20 3.37
N LEU A 28 15.38 3.32 3.60
CA LEU A 28 15.54 1.87 3.39
C LEU A 28 15.88 1.54 1.93
N SER A 29 15.21 2.19 0.96
CA SER A 29 15.46 1.97 -0.46
C SER A 29 16.86 2.40 -0.87
N ILE A 30 17.37 3.51 -0.33
CA ILE A 30 18.74 3.98 -0.58
C ILE A 30 19.76 3.02 0.06
N LEU A 31 19.53 2.63 1.32
CA LEU A 31 20.42 1.76 2.09
C LEU A 31 20.53 0.38 1.43
N LEU A 32 19.39 -0.19 1.03
CA LEU A 32 19.29 -1.54 0.47
C LEU A 32 19.39 -1.55 -1.06
N SER A 33 19.61 -0.43 -1.74
CA SER A 33 19.59 -0.32 -3.21
C SER A 33 20.41 -1.41 -3.93
N LYS A 34 21.64 -1.67 -3.48
CA LYS A 34 22.48 -2.74 -4.05
C LYS A 34 21.87 -4.13 -3.85
N SER A 35 21.33 -4.39 -2.65
CA SER A 35 20.70 -5.66 -2.30
C SER A 35 19.41 -5.88 -3.08
N ILE A 36 18.54 -4.86 -3.15
CA ILE A 36 17.30 -4.85 -3.94
C ILE A 36 17.62 -5.18 -5.40
N LYS A 37 18.65 -4.56 -5.97
CA LYS A 37 19.04 -4.81 -7.36
C LYS A 37 19.55 -6.23 -7.59
N LYS A 38 20.38 -6.75 -6.67
CA LYS A 38 21.01 -8.06 -6.80
C LYS A 38 20.05 -9.22 -6.49
N HIS A 39 19.13 -9.03 -5.55
CA HIS A 39 18.26 -10.06 -5.00
C HIS A 39 16.77 -9.72 -5.18
N ALA A 40 16.41 -9.08 -6.30
CA ALA A 40 15.08 -8.54 -6.55
C ALA A 40 13.95 -9.55 -6.27
N THR A 41 14.12 -10.81 -6.69
CA THR A 41 13.15 -11.89 -6.44
C THR A 41 12.83 -12.08 -4.96
N VAL A 42 13.82 -11.97 -4.06
CA VAL A 42 13.60 -12.10 -2.61
C VAL A 42 12.69 -10.98 -2.12
N TYR A 43 12.95 -9.73 -2.54
CA TYR A 43 12.12 -8.59 -2.17
C TYR A 43 10.70 -8.71 -2.75
N TYR A 44 10.56 -9.19 -3.98
CA TYR A 44 9.25 -9.43 -4.58
C TYR A 44 8.48 -10.48 -3.80
N THR A 45 9.10 -11.60 -3.44
CA THR A 45 8.46 -12.66 -2.64
C THR A 45 8.04 -12.14 -1.27
N VAL A 46 8.89 -11.39 -0.57
CA VAL A 46 8.57 -10.82 0.75
C VAL A 46 7.33 -9.91 0.67
N PHE A 47 7.24 -9.08 -0.36
CA PHE A 47 6.07 -8.22 -0.54
C PHE A 47 4.86 -8.95 -1.12
N ALA A 48 5.04 -10.06 -1.84
CA ALA A 48 3.96 -10.89 -2.35
C ALA A 48 3.26 -11.71 -1.26
N ILE A 49 3.97 -12.10 -0.19
CA ILE A 49 3.40 -12.91 0.90
C ILE A 49 2.15 -12.23 1.51
N PRO A 50 2.20 -10.97 1.98
CA PRO A 50 1.00 -10.28 2.48
C PRO A 50 -0.14 -10.23 1.46
N PHE A 51 0.16 -10.06 0.17
CA PHE A 51 -0.84 -10.10 -0.89
C PHE A 51 -1.54 -11.47 -0.93
N PHE A 52 -0.81 -12.57 -0.97
CA PHE A 52 -1.41 -13.91 -1.01
C PHE A 52 -2.14 -14.28 0.28
N LEU A 53 -1.64 -13.86 1.45
CA LEU A 53 -2.33 -14.05 2.73
C LEU A 53 -3.69 -13.36 2.80
N VAL A 54 -3.89 -12.31 2.00
CA VAL A 54 -5.19 -11.64 1.84
C VAL A 54 -5.99 -12.26 0.69
N ALA A 55 -5.37 -12.44 -0.47
CA ALA A 55 -6.04 -12.86 -1.69
C ALA A 55 -6.57 -14.29 -1.62
N ILE A 56 -5.83 -15.23 -1.01
CA ILE A 56 -6.25 -16.64 -0.95
C ILE A 56 -7.53 -16.83 -0.10
N PRO A 57 -7.57 -16.39 1.18
CA PRO A 57 -8.81 -16.48 1.97
C PRO A 57 -9.98 -15.78 1.31
N PHE A 58 -9.68 -14.68 0.63
CA PHE A 58 -10.66 -13.89 -0.07
C PHE A 58 -11.25 -14.62 -1.29
N VAL A 59 -10.41 -15.14 -2.20
CA VAL A 59 -10.87 -15.91 -3.37
C VAL A 59 -11.65 -17.14 -2.93
N GLY A 60 -11.20 -17.86 -1.89
CA GLY A 60 -11.97 -19.00 -1.41
C GLY A 60 -13.36 -18.64 -0.89
N ARG A 61 -13.53 -17.47 -0.24
CA ARG A 61 -14.88 -17.00 0.15
C ARG A 61 -15.79 -16.76 -1.04
N LEU A 62 -15.28 -16.31 -2.19
CA LEU A 62 -16.08 -16.16 -3.41
C LEU A 62 -16.64 -17.51 -3.90
N PHE A 63 -15.94 -18.61 -3.61
CA PHE A 63 -16.36 -19.98 -3.94
C PHE A 63 -17.05 -20.69 -2.75
N GLY A 64 -17.45 -19.95 -1.70
CA GLY A 64 -18.15 -20.52 -0.54
C GLY A 64 -17.26 -21.27 0.45
N ALA A 65 -15.92 -21.18 0.33
CA ALA A 65 -15.00 -21.75 1.30
C ALA A 65 -14.76 -20.81 2.50
N GLU A 66 -14.96 -21.32 3.71
CA GLU A 66 -14.63 -20.61 4.94
C GLU A 66 -13.13 -20.74 5.27
N LEU A 67 -12.33 -19.83 4.74
CA LEU A 67 -10.90 -19.75 5.03
C LEU A 67 -10.62 -18.80 6.20
N PHE A 68 -9.65 -19.18 7.05
CA PHE A 68 -9.23 -18.43 8.23
C PHE A 68 -8.81 -17.00 7.88
N ASN A 69 -9.31 -16.02 8.65
CA ASN A 69 -9.03 -14.61 8.42
C ASN A 69 -7.83 -14.13 9.26
N LEU A 70 -6.65 -14.15 8.67
CA LEU A 70 -5.40 -13.71 9.32
C LEU A 70 -5.38 -12.22 9.69
N VAL A 71 -6.27 -11.40 9.12
CA VAL A 71 -6.43 -9.98 9.47
C VAL A 71 -6.88 -9.80 10.93
N ARG A 72 -7.47 -10.82 11.56
CA ARG A 72 -7.94 -10.76 12.96
C ARG A 72 -6.86 -11.14 13.99
N VAL A 73 -5.72 -11.68 13.56
CA VAL A 73 -4.58 -11.99 14.44
C VAL A 73 -3.93 -10.68 14.90
N LEU A 74 -3.45 -10.58 16.15
CA LEU A 74 -3.02 -9.30 16.74
C LEU A 74 -1.90 -8.62 15.92
N ILE A 75 -0.69 -9.18 15.92
CA ILE A 75 0.49 -8.58 15.28
C ILE A 75 0.40 -8.72 13.75
N LEU A 76 0.14 -9.93 13.27
CA LEU A 76 0.04 -10.20 11.83
C LEU A 76 -1.11 -9.41 11.19
N GLY A 77 -2.26 -9.33 11.86
CA GLY A 77 -3.41 -8.60 11.35
C GLY A 77 -3.18 -7.10 11.31
N GLN A 78 -2.39 -6.52 12.22
CA GLN A 78 -2.02 -5.10 12.12
C GLN A 78 -1.16 -4.84 10.88
N ILE A 79 -0.12 -5.65 10.65
CA ILE A 79 0.72 -5.54 9.45
C ILE A 79 -0.14 -5.68 8.18
N LEU A 80 -1.04 -6.66 8.15
CA LEU A 80 -1.94 -6.85 7.00
C LEU A 80 -2.89 -5.67 6.81
N ARG A 81 -3.47 -5.10 7.87
CA ARG A 81 -4.32 -3.89 7.77
C ARG A 81 -3.55 -2.71 7.20
N ASP A 82 -2.35 -2.46 7.71
CA ASP A 82 -1.49 -1.35 7.23
C ASP A 82 -1.09 -1.54 5.76
N TYR A 83 -0.87 -2.79 5.36
CA TYR A 83 -0.60 -3.19 3.98
C TYR A 83 -1.83 -2.98 3.07
N ILE A 84 -3.01 -3.35 3.54
CA ILE A 84 -4.31 -3.22 2.83
C ILE A 84 -4.70 -1.76 2.63
N HIS A 85 -4.52 -0.91 3.65
CA HIS A 85 -5.01 0.48 3.63
C HIS A 85 -4.12 1.44 2.85
N MET A 86 -3.03 0.95 2.23
CA MET A 86 -2.03 1.71 1.45
C MET A 86 -1.28 2.83 2.17
N GLY A 87 -1.80 3.39 3.26
CA GLY A 87 -1.24 4.57 3.93
C GLY A 87 0.20 4.36 4.41
N THR A 88 0.54 3.15 4.83
CA THR A 88 1.87 2.84 5.39
C THR A 88 2.83 2.25 4.35
N PHE A 89 2.35 1.46 3.39
CA PHE A 89 3.21 0.74 2.43
C PHE A 89 3.05 1.22 0.98
N GLY A 90 1.85 1.05 0.41
CA GLY A 90 1.63 1.25 -1.02
C GLY A 90 1.80 2.70 -1.46
N PHE A 91 1.11 3.63 -0.81
CA PHE A 91 1.12 5.03 -1.20
C PHE A 91 2.50 5.70 -1.00
N PRO A 92 3.23 5.50 0.11
CA PRO A 92 4.60 6.00 0.24
C PRO A 92 5.55 5.52 -0.85
N LEU A 93 5.51 4.23 -1.20
CA LEU A 93 6.35 3.68 -2.27
C LEU A 93 6.01 4.31 -3.64
N LEU A 94 4.72 4.49 -3.94
CA LEU A 94 4.27 5.18 -5.15
C LEU A 94 4.79 6.62 -5.22
N VAL A 95 4.68 7.38 -4.13
CA VAL A 95 5.23 8.74 -4.02
C VAL A 95 6.73 8.73 -4.36
N ILE A 96 7.51 7.81 -3.77
CA ILE A 96 8.94 7.70 -4.03
C ILE A 96 9.20 7.43 -5.53
N ILE A 97 8.50 6.47 -6.15
CA ILE A 97 8.67 6.10 -7.56
C ILE A 97 8.31 7.23 -8.51
N MET A 98 7.26 7.99 -8.19
CA MET A 98 6.80 9.12 -8.99
C MET A 98 7.77 10.29 -8.91
N TYR A 99 8.14 10.70 -7.70
CA TYR A 99 8.91 11.92 -7.49
C TYR A 99 10.42 11.74 -7.60
N MET A 100 10.96 10.51 -7.52
CA MET A 100 12.41 10.31 -7.67
C MET A 100 12.96 10.78 -9.01
N GLY A 101 12.13 10.78 -10.07
CA GLY A 101 12.51 11.26 -11.40
C GLY A 101 12.64 12.79 -11.50
N ALA A 102 12.05 13.53 -10.56
CA ALA A 102 12.14 14.98 -10.48
C ALA A 102 13.37 15.46 -9.68
N LEU A 103 14.10 14.55 -9.04
CA LEU A 103 15.29 14.86 -8.24
C LEU A 103 16.54 14.97 -9.11
N ASP A 104 17.54 15.73 -8.66
CA ASP A 104 18.79 15.91 -9.40
C ASP A 104 19.57 14.58 -9.53
N PRO A 105 19.73 14.03 -10.75
CA PRO A 105 20.43 12.76 -10.96
C PRO A 105 21.93 12.86 -10.70
N LYS A 106 22.51 14.05 -10.53
CA LYS A 106 23.92 14.20 -10.15
C LYS A 106 24.17 13.72 -8.72
N VAL A 107 23.15 13.76 -7.85
CA VAL A 107 23.26 13.38 -6.45
C VAL A 107 23.34 11.86 -6.29
N ARG A 108 24.32 11.39 -5.50
CA ARG A 108 24.65 9.95 -5.39
C ARG A 108 23.48 9.07 -4.91
N TRP A 109 22.69 9.55 -3.95
CA TRP A 109 21.56 8.79 -3.41
C TRP A 109 20.37 8.75 -4.39
N VAL A 110 20.19 9.81 -5.20
CA VAL A 110 19.19 9.84 -6.28
C VAL A 110 19.52 8.80 -7.35
N LYS A 111 20.79 8.71 -7.78
CA LYS A 111 21.22 7.65 -8.70
C LYS A 111 20.90 6.24 -8.19
N ARG A 112 21.07 6.01 -6.88
CA ARG A 112 20.75 4.72 -6.25
C ARG A 112 19.26 4.40 -6.33
N LEU A 113 18.40 5.38 -6.07
CA LEU A 113 16.94 5.22 -6.20
C LEU A 113 16.52 4.98 -7.64
N LEU A 114 17.02 5.79 -8.58
CA LEU A 114 16.72 5.64 -10.01
C LEU A 114 17.11 4.25 -10.54
N ASN A 115 18.24 3.71 -10.08
CA ASN A 115 18.71 2.38 -10.48
C ASN A 115 17.79 1.21 -10.04
N ILE A 116 16.98 1.42 -8.99
CA ILE A 116 16.04 0.42 -8.47
C ILE A 116 14.57 0.77 -8.75
N ARG A 117 14.30 1.77 -9.62
CA ARG A 117 12.95 2.29 -9.86
C ARG A 117 11.97 1.20 -10.31
N LYS A 118 12.39 0.31 -11.21
CA LYS A 118 11.59 -0.82 -11.70
C LYS A 118 11.25 -1.78 -10.56
N GLU A 119 12.24 -2.10 -9.75
CA GLU A 119 12.12 -3.02 -8.62
C GLU A 119 11.16 -2.46 -7.57
N LEU A 120 11.29 -1.18 -7.22
CA LEU A 120 10.35 -0.49 -6.33
C LEU A 120 8.94 -0.47 -6.90
N SER A 121 8.79 -0.31 -8.22
CA SER A 121 7.48 -0.35 -8.89
C SER A 121 6.78 -1.70 -8.70
N ILE A 122 7.51 -2.81 -8.90
CA ILE A 122 6.98 -4.17 -8.67
C ILE A 122 6.64 -4.37 -7.19
N ILE A 123 7.54 -3.98 -6.28
CA ILE A 123 7.32 -4.06 -4.82
C ILE A 123 6.07 -3.29 -4.41
N SER A 124 5.87 -2.07 -4.93
CA SER A 124 4.69 -1.25 -4.67
C SER A 124 3.41 -1.80 -5.29
N GLY A 125 3.53 -2.62 -6.35
CA GLY A 125 2.39 -3.22 -7.03
C GLY A 125 1.59 -4.17 -6.15
N PHE A 126 2.24 -4.94 -5.28
CA PHE A 126 1.55 -5.88 -4.39
C PHE A 126 0.58 -5.20 -3.38
N PRO A 127 0.97 -4.18 -2.60
CA PRO A 127 0.02 -3.48 -1.73
C PRO A 127 -1.07 -2.74 -2.51
N VAL A 128 -0.75 -2.21 -3.70
CA VAL A 128 -1.76 -1.61 -4.58
C VAL A 128 -2.79 -2.65 -5.02
N LEU A 129 -2.35 -3.81 -5.50
CA LEU A 129 -3.23 -4.91 -5.90
C LEU A 129 -4.08 -5.41 -4.74
N THR A 130 -3.50 -5.57 -3.55
CA THR A 130 -4.25 -5.94 -2.35
C THR A 130 -5.33 -4.92 -2.01
N HIS A 131 -4.99 -3.63 -2.03
CA HIS A 131 -5.95 -2.57 -1.76
C HIS A 131 -7.09 -2.58 -2.78
N SER A 132 -6.76 -2.65 -4.06
CA SER A 132 -7.73 -2.71 -5.15
C SER A 132 -8.63 -3.93 -5.04
N LEU A 133 -8.08 -5.11 -4.76
CA LEU A 133 -8.86 -6.34 -4.58
C LEU A 133 -9.93 -6.21 -3.48
N ILE A 134 -9.55 -5.66 -2.34
CA ILE A 134 -10.47 -5.44 -1.22
C ILE A 134 -11.49 -4.35 -1.55
N ARG A 135 -11.07 -3.24 -2.16
CA ARG A 135 -11.97 -2.13 -2.54
C ARG A 135 -13.01 -2.57 -3.55
N VAL A 136 -12.57 -3.22 -4.62
CA VAL A 136 -13.47 -3.77 -5.64
C VAL A 136 -14.43 -4.71 -4.97
N THR A 137 -13.97 -5.65 -4.14
CA THR A 137 -14.93 -6.63 -3.62
C THR A 137 -15.86 -6.11 -2.54
N ASN A 138 -15.43 -5.20 -1.67
CA ASN A 138 -16.34 -4.68 -0.66
C ASN A 138 -17.39 -3.73 -1.26
N ASN A 139 -17.06 -3.06 -2.38
CA ASN A 139 -17.93 -2.05 -2.97
C ASN A 139 -18.72 -2.56 -4.18
N PHE A 140 -18.17 -3.48 -4.98
CA PHE A 140 -18.78 -3.92 -6.24
C PHE A 140 -20.08 -4.71 -6.05
N PRO A 141 -20.22 -5.66 -5.10
CA PRO A 141 -21.49 -6.36 -4.84
C PRO A 141 -22.59 -5.39 -4.38
N SER A 142 -22.28 -4.46 -3.49
CA SER A 142 -23.22 -3.42 -3.06
C SER A 142 -23.58 -2.48 -4.21
N GLY A 143 -22.62 -2.11 -5.06
CA GLY A 143 -22.86 -1.32 -6.26
C GLY A 143 -23.71 -2.06 -7.30
N LEU A 144 -23.57 -3.38 -7.43
CA LEU A 144 -24.43 -4.21 -8.29
C LEU A 144 -25.87 -4.23 -7.81
N LYS A 145 -26.13 -4.17 -6.49
CA LYS A 145 -27.50 -4.09 -5.97
C LYS A 145 -28.26 -2.88 -6.52
N PHE A 146 -27.62 -1.73 -6.69
CA PHE A 146 -28.24 -0.57 -7.33
C PHE A 146 -28.75 -0.87 -8.75
N PHE A 147 -28.03 -1.72 -9.52
CA PHE A 147 -28.40 -2.08 -10.89
C PHE A 147 -29.39 -3.24 -10.96
N ILE A 148 -29.42 -4.12 -9.96
CA ILE A 148 -30.27 -5.31 -9.91
C ILE A 148 -31.62 -5.03 -9.24
N ASP A 149 -31.61 -4.21 -8.18
CA ASP A 149 -32.78 -3.84 -7.39
C ASP A 149 -32.65 -2.39 -6.92
N LYS A 150 -32.97 -1.47 -7.82
CA LYS A 150 -32.84 -0.02 -7.57
C LYS A 150 -33.76 0.45 -6.45
N ASP A 151 -34.97 -0.10 -6.38
CA ASP A 151 -35.99 0.34 -5.42
C ASP A 151 -35.67 -0.14 -4.00
N GLY A 152 -35.16 -1.37 -3.85
CA GLY A 152 -34.64 -1.88 -2.56
C GLY A 152 -33.28 -1.30 -2.15
N TYR A 153 -32.54 -0.65 -3.05
CA TYR A 153 -31.26 0.00 -2.73
C TYR A 153 -31.42 1.40 -2.13
N LEU A 154 -32.50 2.12 -2.47
CA LEU A 154 -32.76 3.50 -2.04
C LEU A 154 -33.59 3.62 -0.75
N SER A 155 -34.16 2.52 -0.27
CA SER A 155 -34.93 2.38 0.99
C SER A 155 -34.03 2.07 2.18
#